data_AF-A0A0Q7GQZ2-F1
#
_entry.id   AF-A0A0Q7GQZ2-F1
#
_cell.length_a   1.000
_cell.length_b   1.000
_cell.length_c   1.000
_cell.angle_alpha   90.00
_cell.angle_beta   90.00
_cell.angle_gamma   90.00
#
_symmetry.space_group_name_H-M   'P 1'
#
loop_
_entity.id
_entity.type
_entity.pdbx_description
1 polymer ?
#
loop_
_entity_poly.entity_id
_entity_poly.type
_entity_poly.pdbx_seq_one_letter_code
_entity_poly.pdbx_strand_id
1 'polypeptide(L)'
;MWLKVLRTSQFEAGALYWLYRYRGRRRRGQSDEDVVPDHLLDLVAHAFAEWLGLIERSLCAEGVSAGRARRLATLVVGAMEGTAAMCNASRSTKPLEEIQAELRLILSSATAGV
;
A
#
# COMPACT_ATOMS: atom_id res chain seq x y z
N MET A 1 5.30 11.98 12.82
CA MET A 1 6.72 11.62 12.59
C MET A 1 6.93 10.99 11.21
N TRP A 2 6.24 9.89 10.86
CA TRP A 2 6.35 9.23 9.54
C TRP A 2 6.03 10.10 8.31
N LEU A 3 5.03 10.98 8.39
CA LEU A 3 4.65 11.88 7.28
C LEU A 3 5.76 12.89 6.95
N LYS A 4 6.52 13.32 7.97
CA LYS A 4 7.72 14.15 7.80
C LYS A 4 8.83 13.33 7.15
N VAL A 5 9.06 12.10 7.62
CA VAL A 5 10.07 11.17 7.08
C VAL A 5 9.84 10.89 5.59
N LEU A 6 8.60 10.61 5.16
CA LEU A 6 8.28 10.41 3.74
C LEU A 6 8.53 11.66 2.91
N ARG A 7 8.09 12.83 3.38
CA ARG A 7 8.31 14.09 2.64
C ARG A 7 9.79 14.47 2.54
N THR A 8 10.55 14.31 3.61
CA THR A 8 11.99 14.64 3.62
C THR A 8 12.84 13.64 2.84
N SER A 9 12.38 12.40 2.72
CA SER A 9 13.04 11.38 1.88
C SER A 9 12.54 11.38 0.43
N GLN A 10 11.69 12.34 0.03
CA GLN A 10 11.02 12.30 -1.28
C GLN A 10 10.37 10.94 -1.56
N PHE A 11 9.80 10.32 -0.52
CA PHE A 11 9.14 9.01 -0.52
C PHE A 11 10.07 7.80 -0.68
N GLU A 12 11.39 7.98 -0.70
CA GLU A 12 12.40 6.91 -0.72
C GLU A 12 12.48 6.13 0.61
N ALA A 13 11.86 6.60 1.70
CA ALA A 13 11.83 5.85 2.96
C ALA A 13 10.71 4.81 3.06
N GLY A 14 9.90 4.62 2.01
CA GLY A 14 8.73 3.73 2.04
C GLY A 14 9.07 2.23 2.08
N ALA A 15 8.23 1.42 2.73
CA ALA A 15 8.41 -0.04 2.81
C ALA A 15 8.49 -0.73 1.43
N LEU A 16 7.79 -0.19 0.43
CA LEU A 16 7.85 -0.64 -0.96
C LEU A 16 9.19 -0.33 -1.63
N TYR A 17 9.75 0.86 -1.39
CA TYR A 17 11.10 1.22 -1.84
C TYR A 17 12.16 0.31 -1.19
N TRP A 18 12.05 0.08 0.12
CA TRP A 18 12.97 -0.80 0.85
C TRP A 18 12.87 -2.26 0.40
N LEU A 19 11.66 -2.78 0.13
CA LEU A 19 11.49 -4.14 -0.39
C LEU A 19 12.08 -4.29 -1.79
N TYR A 20 11.93 -3.29 -2.66
CA TYR A 20 12.50 -3.30 -4.00
C TYR A 20 14.04 -3.20 -3.96
N ARG A 21 14.59 -2.27 -3.18
CA ARG A 21 16.04 -2.09 -3.02
C ARG A 21 16.71 -3.28 -2.33
N TYR A 22 16.03 -3.94 -1.38
CA TYR A 22 16.58 -5.11 -0.68
C TYR A 22 16.44 -6.42 -1.47
N ARG A 23 15.49 -6.52 -2.42
CA ARG A 23 15.44 -7.62 -3.40
C ARG A 23 16.63 -7.60 -4.38
N GLY A 24 17.40 -6.52 -4.43
CA GLY A 24 18.73 -6.45 -5.02
C GLY A 24 19.80 -7.23 -4.24
N ARG A 25 19.53 -8.49 -3.85
CA ARG A 25 20.57 -9.40 -3.36
C ARG A 25 21.46 -9.82 -4.54
N ARG A 26 22.46 -8.97 -4.81
CA ARG A 26 23.73 -9.16 -5.53
C ARG A 26 23.80 -10.37 -6.47
N ARG A 27 23.61 -10.16 -7.77
CA ARG A 27 24.49 -10.81 -8.75
C ARG A 27 25.85 -10.11 -8.66
N ARG A 28 26.92 -10.90 -8.60
CA ARG A 28 28.30 -10.39 -8.57
C ARG A 28 28.55 -9.61 -9.88
N GLY A 29 28.70 -8.28 -9.80
CA GLY A 29 29.07 -7.43 -10.94
C GLY A 29 28.08 -6.34 -11.38
N GLN A 30 27.26 -5.76 -10.50
CA GLN A 30 26.35 -4.65 -10.83
C GLN A 30 26.92 -3.30 -10.32
N SER A 31 26.97 -2.29 -11.19
CA SER A 31 27.50 -0.94 -10.92
C SER A 31 26.50 -0.04 -10.16
N ASP A 32 27.02 1.05 -9.58
CA ASP A 32 26.42 1.90 -8.53
C ASP A 32 25.17 2.73 -8.91
N GLU A 33 24.52 2.45 -10.05
CA GLU A 33 23.45 3.29 -10.62
C GLU A 33 22.14 2.49 -10.85
N ASP A 34 21.69 1.77 -9.81
CA ASP A 34 20.37 1.14 -9.78
C ASP A 34 19.29 2.18 -9.42
N VAL A 35 19.10 3.17 -10.30
CA VAL A 35 17.98 4.12 -10.25
C VAL A 35 16.73 3.40 -10.77
N VAL A 36 15.64 3.37 -9.99
CA VAL A 36 14.34 2.92 -10.51
C VAL A 36 13.95 3.91 -11.61
N PRO A 37 13.84 3.49 -12.88
CA PRO A 37 13.49 4.42 -13.94
C PRO A 37 12.16 5.12 -13.66
N ASP A 38 12.07 6.43 -13.89
CA ASP A 38 10.88 7.24 -13.56
C ASP A 38 9.57 6.66 -14.11
N HIS A 39 9.61 6.07 -15.31
CA HIS A 39 8.45 5.43 -15.94
C HIS A 39 7.87 4.25 -15.12
N LEU A 40 8.67 3.58 -14.28
CA LEU A 40 8.18 2.54 -13.37
C LEU A 40 7.46 3.15 -12.17
N LEU A 41 7.94 4.28 -11.64
CA LEU A 41 7.26 4.99 -10.56
C LEU A 41 5.91 5.55 -11.02
N ASP A 42 5.85 6.06 -12.25
CA ASP A 42 4.60 6.50 -12.88
C ASP A 42 3.60 5.34 -13.04
N LEU A 43 4.07 4.17 -13.50
CA LEU A 43 3.22 2.98 -13.63
C LEU A 43 2.68 2.50 -12.29
N VAL A 44 3.52 2.48 -11.24
CA VAL A 44 3.12 2.11 -9.89
C VAL A 44 2.12 3.12 -9.32
N ALA A 45 2.36 4.42 -9.52
CA ALA A 45 1.42 5.46 -9.10
C ALA A 45 0.07 5.32 -9.81
N HIS A 46 0.07 4.98 -11.10
CA HIS A 46 -1.14 4.73 -11.88
C HIS A 46 -1.91 3.52 -11.34
N ALA A 47 -1.24 2.39 -11.11
CA ALA A 47 -1.87 1.19 -10.55
C ALA A 47 -2.51 1.45 -9.19
N PHE A 48 -1.83 2.18 -8.30
CA PHE A 48 -2.41 2.56 -7.00
C PHE A 48 -3.63 3.48 -7.17
N ALA A 49 -3.58 4.44 -8.09
CA ALA A 49 -4.72 5.32 -8.36
C ALA A 49 -5.93 4.53 -8.87
N GLU A 50 -5.72 3.55 -9.74
CA GLU A 50 -6.78 2.66 -10.22
C GLU A 50 -7.40 1.83 -9.09
N TRP A 51 -6.58 1.19 -8.25
CA TRP A 51 -7.07 0.39 -7.12
C TRP A 51 -7.82 1.24 -6.10
N LEU A 52 -7.29 2.41 -5.74
CA LEU A 52 -7.96 3.35 -4.86
C LEU A 52 -9.32 3.76 -5.43
N GLY A 53 -9.37 4.09 -6.72
CA GLY A 53 -10.60 4.47 -7.40
C GLY A 53 -11.62 3.33 -7.47
N LEU A 54 -11.17 2.09 -7.69
CA LEU A 54 -12.06 0.92 -7.69
C LEU A 54 -12.71 0.72 -6.32
N ILE A 55 -11.92 0.71 -5.25
CA ILE A 55 -12.42 0.52 -3.88
C ILE A 55 -13.35 1.68 -3.48
N GLU A 56 -12.96 2.93 -3.79
CA GLU A 56 -13.79 4.10 -3.51
C GLU A 56 -15.16 3.99 -4.20
N ARG A 57 -15.19 3.67 -5.50
CA ARG A 57 -16.45 3.49 -6.25
C ARG A 57 -17.31 2.38 -5.67
N SER A 58 -16.71 1.25 -5.31
CA SER A 58 -17.44 0.14 -4.68
C SER A 58 -18.06 0.55 -3.35
N LEU A 59 -17.32 1.25 -2.48
CA LEU A 59 -17.87 1.71 -1.20
C LEU A 59 -18.96 2.77 -1.38
N CYS A 60 -18.82 3.67 -2.35
CA CYS A 60 -19.86 4.64 -2.70
C CYS A 60 -21.14 3.96 -3.19
N ALA A 61 -21.02 2.88 -3.98
CA ALA A 61 -22.17 2.09 -4.43
C ALA A 61 -22.94 1.44 -3.26
N GLU A 62 -22.23 1.12 -2.17
CA GLU A 62 -22.81 0.62 -0.92
C GLU A 62 -23.27 1.76 0.02
N GLY A 63 -23.37 3.00 -0.45
CA GLY A 63 -23.91 4.15 0.29
C GLY A 63 -22.93 4.88 1.20
N VAL A 64 -21.64 4.50 1.20
CA VAL A 64 -20.61 5.25 1.94
C VAL A 64 -20.36 6.60 1.29
N SER A 65 -20.31 7.68 2.06
CA SER A 65 -19.99 9.01 1.51
C SER A 65 -18.62 9.04 0.83
N ALA A 66 -18.49 9.74 -0.30
CA ALA A 66 -17.27 9.80 -1.10
C ALA A 66 -16.01 10.13 -0.27
N GLY A 67 -16.11 11.10 0.63
CA GLY A 67 -15.00 11.46 1.52
C GLY A 67 -14.57 10.33 2.46
N ARG A 68 -15.50 9.52 2.97
CA ARG A 68 -15.20 8.34 3.80
C ARG A 68 -14.70 7.18 2.95
N ALA A 69 -15.32 6.94 1.78
CA ALA A 69 -14.93 5.90 0.83
C ALA A 69 -13.48 6.07 0.38
N ARG A 70 -13.06 7.30 0.01
CA ARG A 70 -11.67 7.61 -0.34
C ARG A 70 -10.69 7.29 0.79
N ARG A 71 -11.00 7.66 2.04
CA ARG A 71 -10.14 7.36 3.20
C ARG A 71 -10.05 5.87 3.49
N LEU A 72 -11.16 5.13 3.35
CA LEU A 72 -11.20 3.68 3.51
C LEU A 72 -10.42 2.97 2.40
N ALA A 73 -10.49 3.45 1.15
CA ALA A 73 -9.66 2.94 0.06
C ALA A 73 -8.16 3.10 0.37
N THR A 74 -7.73 4.27 0.86
CA THR A 74 -6.34 4.47 1.32
C THR A 74 -5.98 3.53 2.45
N LEU A 75 -6.87 3.32 3.43
CA LEU A 75 -6.63 2.40 4.53
C LEU A 75 -6.44 0.96 4.03
N VAL A 76 -7.32 0.45 3.18
CA VAL A 76 -7.26 -0.91 2.64
C VAL A 76 -5.94 -1.14 1.90
N VAL A 77 -5.63 -0.26 0.93
CA VAL A 77 -4.41 -0.40 0.12
C VAL A 77 -3.16 -0.27 1.00
N GLY A 78 -3.09 0.76 1.85
CA GLY A 78 -1.92 0.96 2.72
C GLY A 78 -1.71 -0.19 3.70
N ALA A 79 -2.79 -0.76 4.23
CA ALA A 79 -2.75 -1.91 5.12
C ALA A 79 -2.25 -3.17 4.39
N MET A 80 -2.76 -3.48 3.20
CA MET A 80 -2.34 -4.65 2.43
C MET A 80 -0.86 -4.57 2.03
N GLU A 81 -0.39 -3.40 1.57
CA GLU A 81 1.02 -3.21 1.19
C GLU A 81 1.98 -3.31 2.39
N GLY A 82 1.61 -2.68 3.52
CA GLY A 82 2.39 -2.78 4.75
C GLY A 82 2.47 -4.22 5.27
N THR A 83 1.36 -4.94 5.20
CA THR A 83 1.27 -6.32 5.64
C THR A 83 2.03 -7.29 4.73
N ALA A 84 2.07 -7.06 3.42
CA ALA A 84 2.91 -7.84 2.50
C ALA A 84 4.39 -7.79 2.89
N ALA A 85 4.88 -6.62 3.32
CA ALA A 85 6.23 -6.48 3.85
C ALA A 85 6.43 -7.26 5.16
N MET A 86 5.47 -7.21 6.09
CA MET A 86 5.50 -7.97 7.34
C MET A 86 5.51 -9.49 7.09
N CYS A 87 4.66 -9.96 6.18
CA CYS A 87 4.59 -11.37 5.78
C CYS A 87 5.92 -11.85 5.20
N ASN A 88 6.53 -11.04 4.33
CA ASN A 88 7.83 -11.36 3.76
C ASN A 88 8.95 -11.37 4.81
N ALA A 89 8.96 -10.41 5.73
CA ALA A 89 9.97 -10.33 6.79
C ALA A 89 9.87 -11.48 7.80
N SER A 90 8.65 -11.86 8.17
CA SER A 90 8.37 -12.93 9.13
C SER A 90 8.27 -14.33 8.51
N ARG A 91 8.23 -14.43 7.17
CA ARG A 91 7.92 -15.66 6.42
C ARG A 91 6.62 -16.32 6.90
N SER A 92 5.60 -15.51 7.16
CA SER A 92 4.31 -15.95 7.71
C SER A 92 3.15 -15.21 7.05
N THR A 93 2.02 -15.88 6.88
CA THR A 93 0.75 -15.26 6.43
C THR A 93 -0.04 -14.65 7.59
N LYS A 94 0.37 -14.88 8.83
CA LYS A 94 -0.36 -14.42 10.02
C LYS A 94 -0.65 -12.91 10.02
N PRO A 95 0.28 -12.00 9.65
CA PRO A 95 -0.04 -10.58 9.54
C PRO A 95 -1.18 -10.29 8.55
N LEU A 96 -1.28 -11.05 7.46
CA LEU A 96 -2.34 -10.93 6.45
C LEU A 96 -3.69 -11.38 7.00
N GLU A 97 -3.72 -12.45 7.79
CA GLU A 97 -4.94 -12.93 8.44
C GLU A 97 -5.46 -11.90 9.46
N GLU A 98 -4.57 -11.35 10.27
CA GLU A 98 -4.88 -10.32 11.28
C GLU A 98 -5.45 -9.05 10.63
N ILE A 99 -4.79 -8.52 9.59
CA ILE A 99 -5.27 -7.30 8.94
C ILE A 99 -6.59 -7.51 8.19
N GLN A 100 -6.80 -8.71 7.62
CA GLN A 100 -8.02 -9.03 6.91
C GLN A 100 -9.23 -9.11 7.86
N ALA A 101 -9.03 -9.61 9.09
CA ALA A 101 -10.07 -9.62 10.12
C ALA A 101 -10.51 -8.19 10.48
N GLU A 102 -9.56 -7.29 10.75
CA GLU A 102 -9.85 -5.90 11.11
C GLU A 102 -10.47 -5.12 9.94
N LEU A 103 -9.94 -5.25 8.73
CA LEU A 103 -10.51 -4.59 7.55
C LEU A 103 -11.96 -5.04 7.30
N ARG A 104 -12.29 -6.32 7.50
CA ARG A 104 -13.68 -6.79 7.40
C ARG A 104 -14.59 -6.08 8.40
N LEU A 105 -14.19 -5.95 9.67
CA LEU A 105 -14.98 -5.27 10.68
C LEU A 105 -15.19 -3.78 10.33
N ILE A 106 -14.11 -3.10 9.95
CA ILE A 106 -14.15 -1.68 9.59
C ILE A 106 -15.05 -1.44 8.39
N LEU A 107 -14.91 -2.24 7.32
CA LEU A 107 -15.71 -2.08 6.11
C LEU A 107 -17.18 -2.42 6.34
N SER A 108 -17.47 -3.51 7.05
CA SER A 108 -18.85 -3.86 7.44
C SER A 108 -19.50 -2.76 8.28
N SER A 109 -18.77 -2.16 9.23
CA SER A 109 -19.29 -1.04 10.02
C SER A 109 -19.54 0.22 9.18
N ALA A 110 -18.83 0.37 8.06
CA ALA A 110 -18.96 1.52 7.18
C ALA A 110 -20.18 1.42 6.26
N THR A 111 -20.53 0.20 5.85
CA THR A 111 -21.67 -0.06 4.96
C THR A 111 -22.96 -0.40 5.72
N ALA A 112 -22.88 -0.95 6.94
CA ALA A 112 -24.06 -1.27 7.76
C ALA A 112 -24.77 -0.04 8.37
N GLY A 113 -24.17 1.15 8.28
CA GLY A 113 -24.74 2.41 8.76
C GLY A 113 -25.48 3.22 7.71
N VAL A 114 -25.87 2.59 6.59
CA VAL A 114 -26.60 3.17 5.46
C VAL A 114 -28.07 2.76 5.53
#